data_AF-A0A7X6W1R1-F1
#
_entry.id   AF-A0A7X6W1R1-F1
#
_cell.length_a   1.000
_cell.length_b   1.000
_cell.length_c   1.000
_cell.angle_alpha   90.00
_cell.angle_beta   90.00
_cell.angle_gamma   90.00
#
_symmetry.space_group_name_H-M   'P 1'
#
loop_
_entity.id
_entity.type
_entity.pdbx_description
1 polymer ?
#
loop_
_entity_poly.entity_id
_entity_poly.type
_entity_poly.pdbx_seq_one_letter_code
_entity_poly.pdbx_strand_id
1 'polypeptide(L)'
;LARLLERLAAEGLDSLYRGEAAADLVAHVQASGGVLTLDDLADYTPRETEPLSLSFGAYTIHTSPLPTGGAVLAQAIKTLDGLDLARLWSEKLPYYHAVALALQSTWADQLTRLGDPTETAIALDRILSDEHTTRMRHRIEHLVHTASVLHGPEVIGLPGGTVHIAVADPEGNLAALTLTHGNPFGSGLSVPGGGTLVAGGMGYFERAPGRPNSVGPRKRPLYPACPTLVMKEECPLLLLGGIGGRKAASAVVQALLHYCALRHPVDDSLCLPRLHTDGSLTLCVDPGLPRPASDYLRAVGYLLESGEAGALFALMRDPDSGLFTGVVDPRATGLAVGI
;
A
#
# COMPACT_ATOMS: atom_id res chain seq x y z
N LEU A 1 4.98 -6.69 27.50
CA LEU A 1 3.74 -6.78 26.72
C LEU A 1 2.56 -7.27 27.54
N ALA A 2 2.62 -8.47 28.15
CA ALA A 2 1.50 -9.02 28.95
C ALA A 2 0.93 -8.02 29.98
N ARG A 3 1.78 -7.40 30.80
CA ARG A 3 1.36 -6.36 31.77
C ARG A 3 0.61 -5.18 31.13
N LEU A 4 1.02 -4.73 29.95
CA LEU A 4 0.30 -3.66 29.25
C LEU A 4 -1.08 -4.14 28.79
N LEU A 5 -1.17 -5.36 28.24
CA LEU A 5 -2.45 -5.91 27.78
C LEU A 5 -3.42 -6.14 28.94
N GLU A 6 -2.94 -6.67 30.07
CA GLU A 6 -3.73 -6.80 31.31
C GLU A 6 -4.22 -5.45 31.81
N ARG A 7 -3.35 -4.44 31.78
CA ARG A 7 -3.69 -3.07 32.14
C ARG A 7 -4.77 -2.49 31.22
N LEU A 8 -4.61 -2.59 29.90
CA LEU A 8 -5.61 -2.09 28.93
C LEU A 8 -6.94 -2.84 29.05
N ALA A 9 -6.92 -4.13 29.41
CA ALA A 9 -8.13 -4.89 29.68
C ALA A 9 -8.85 -4.41 30.95
N ALA A 10 -8.11 -4.02 31.99
CA ALA A 10 -8.67 -3.55 33.26
C ALA A 10 -9.11 -2.07 33.23
N GLU A 11 -8.31 -1.21 32.61
CA GLU A 11 -8.46 0.26 32.61
C GLU A 11 -9.14 0.79 31.35
N GLY A 12 -9.26 -0.04 30.31
CA GLY A 12 -9.70 0.37 28.98
C GLY A 12 -8.59 1.01 28.14
N LEU A 13 -8.90 1.28 26.87
CA LEU A 13 -7.95 1.84 25.91
C LEU A 13 -7.55 3.29 26.24
N ASP A 14 -8.33 4.01 27.05
CA ASP A 14 -8.04 5.40 27.41
C ASP A 14 -6.72 5.52 28.19
N SER A 15 -6.31 4.47 28.91
CA SER A 15 -5.02 4.43 29.60
C SER A 15 -3.82 4.62 28.66
N LEU A 16 -3.94 4.18 27.39
CA LEU A 16 -2.91 4.37 26.36
C LEU A 16 -2.74 5.84 25.94
N TYR A 17 -3.80 6.64 26.07
CA TYR A 17 -3.84 8.03 25.57
C TYR A 17 -3.79 9.07 26.69
N ARG A 18 -4.34 8.75 27.86
CA ARG A 18 -4.55 9.69 28.99
C ARG A 18 -4.12 9.12 30.35
N GLY A 19 -3.69 7.87 30.42
CA GLY A 19 -3.30 7.19 31.67
C GLY A 19 -1.78 7.05 31.85
N GLU A 20 -1.35 6.20 32.79
CA GLU A 20 0.09 6.07 33.05
C GLU A 20 0.83 5.37 31.90
N ALA A 21 0.17 4.54 31.09
CA ALA A 21 0.80 3.97 29.90
C ALA A 21 1.17 5.08 28.88
N ALA A 22 0.37 6.14 28.78
CA ALA A 22 0.70 7.33 28.00
C ALA A 22 1.91 8.07 28.60
N ALA A 23 1.95 8.21 29.93
CA ALA A 23 3.06 8.86 30.64
C ALA A 23 4.38 8.09 30.47
N ASP A 24 4.37 6.77 30.59
CA ASP A 24 5.53 5.90 30.38
C ASP A 24 6.08 6.03 28.94
N LEU A 25 5.19 6.04 27.95
CA LEU A 25 5.54 6.23 26.55
C LEU A 25 6.19 7.60 26.31
N VAL A 26 5.55 8.68 26.76
CA VAL A 26 6.04 10.05 26.58
C VAL A 26 7.39 10.25 27.26
N ALA A 27 7.52 9.81 28.51
CA ALA A 27 8.78 9.89 29.26
C ALA A 27 9.91 9.15 28.53
N HIS A 28 9.65 7.96 27.99
CA HIS A 28 10.65 7.19 27.26
C HIS A 28 11.03 7.83 25.91
N VAL A 29 10.05 8.34 25.16
CA VAL A 29 10.30 9.03 23.89
C VAL A 29 11.12 10.30 24.11
N GLN A 30 10.78 11.11 25.12
CA GLN A 30 11.50 12.35 25.44
C GLN A 30 12.92 12.07 25.96
N ALA A 31 13.10 11.06 26.82
CA ALA A 31 14.42 10.62 27.26
C ALA A 31 15.32 10.15 26.10
N SER A 32 14.70 9.71 25.00
CA SER A 32 15.37 9.30 23.76
C SER A 32 15.54 10.46 22.74
N GLY A 33 15.21 11.69 23.11
CA GLY A 33 15.34 12.89 22.26
C GLY A 33 14.14 13.18 21.36
N GLY A 34 13.02 12.49 21.54
CA GLY A 34 11.77 12.77 20.84
C GLY A 34 10.97 13.94 21.42
N VAL A 35 9.96 14.39 20.68
CA VAL A 35 9.15 15.59 21.00
C VAL A 35 7.71 15.28 21.35
N LEU A 36 7.33 14.00 21.44
CA LEU A 36 5.96 13.58 21.78
C LEU A 36 5.61 14.08 23.19
N THR A 37 4.40 14.59 23.35
CA THR A 37 3.86 15.06 24.63
C THR A 37 2.62 14.27 25.05
N LEU A 38 2.19 14.44 26.30
CA LEU A 38 0.93 13.88 26.78
C LEU A 38 -0.27 14.50 26.05
N ASP A 39 -0.20 15.80 25.75
CA ASP A 39 -1.26 16.49 25.02
C ASP A 39 -1.41 15.92 23.60
N ASP A 40 -0.31 15.58 22.92
CA ASP A 40 -0.36 14.92 21.61
C ASP A 40 -1.12 13.58 21.65
N LEU A 41 -0.95 12.80 22.72
CA LEU A 41 -1.66 11.53 22.91
C LEU A 41 -3.12 11.75 23.32
N ALA A 42 -3.37 12.71 24.21
CA ALA A 42 -4.71 13.02 24.70
C ALA A 42 -5.60 13.67 23.62
N ASP A 43 -5.02 14.37 22.65
CA ASP A 43 -5.75 14.98 21.53
C ASP A 43 -6.03 13.99 20.38
N TYR A 44 -5.43 12.80 20.40
CA TYR A 44 -5.62 11.83 19.33
C TYR A 44 -6.99 11.15 19.38
N THR A 45 -7.63 11.08 18.21
CA THR A 45 -8.84 10.26 17.99
C THR A 45 -8.75 9.52 16.64
N PRO A 46 -9.22 8.26 16.57
CA PRO A 46 -9.38 7.59 15.28
C PRO A 46 -10.42 8.34 14.44
N ARG A 47 -10.21 8.33 13.12
CA ARG A 47 -11.09 9.01 12.16
C ARG A 47 -11.80 7.99 11.29
N GLU A 48 -13.11 8.10 11.22
CA GLU A 48 -13.93 7.41 10.23
C GLU A 48 -14.02 8.29 8.98
N THR A 49 -13.74 7.71 7.82
CA THR A 49 -13.67 8.44 6.55
C THR A 49 -14.20 7.57 5.43
N GLU A 50 -14.86 8.20 4.46
CA GLU A 50 -15.27 7.53 3.23
C GLU A 50 -14.05 6.96 2.48
N PRO A 51 -14.17 5.76 1.89
CA PRO A 51 -13.10 5.16 1.12
C PRO A 51 -12.87 5.90 -0.20
N LEU A 52 -11.63 5.87 -0.68
CA LEU A 52 -11.35 6.25 -2.06
C LEU A 52 -11.91 5.16 -2.98
N SER A 53 -12.79 5.56 -3.90
CA SER A 53 -13.52 4.63 -4.77
C SER A 53 -13.21 4.90 -6.24
N LEU A 54 -13.00 3.85 -7.02
CA LEU A 54 -12.79 3.92 -8.47
C LEU A 54 -13.39 2.72 -9.19
N SER A 55 -13.82 2.92 -10.44
CA SER A 55 -14.20 1.84 -11.33
C SER A 55 -12.97 1.24 -12.01
N PHE A 56 -12.98 -0.08 -12.20
CA PHE A 56 -11.97 -0.81 -12.97
C PHE A 56 -12.64 -1.95 -13.74
N GLY A 57 -12.86 -1.76 -15.05
CA GLY A 57 -13.72 -2.66 -15.84
C GLY A 57 -15.11 -2.81 -15.24
N ALA A 58 -15.50 -4.05 -14.90
CA ALA A 58 -16.81 -4.36 -14.30
C ALA A 58 -16.83 -4.29 -12.76
N TYR A 59 -15.75 -3.82 -12.14
CA TYR A 59 -15.58 -3.82 -10.70
C TYR A 59 -15.54 -2.38 -10.14
N THR A 60 -16.00 -2.23 -8.90
CA THR A 60 -15.76 -1.03 -8.08
C THR A 60 -14.72 -1.38 -7.02
N ILE A 61 -13.65 -0.60 -6.96
CA ILE A 61 -12.57 -0.78 -6.00
C ILE A 61 -12.71 0.31 -4.94
N HIS A 62 -12.80 -0.10 -3.68
CA HIS A 62 -12.70 0.77 -2.52
C HIS A 62 -11.36 0.56 -1.85
N THR A 63 -10.62 1.64 -1.59
CA THR A 63 -9.33 1.60 -0.92
C THR A 63 -9.20 2.76 0.07
N SER A 64 -8.14 2.76 0.87
CA SER A 64 -7.95 3.75 1.91
C SER A 64 -7.71 5.17 1.34
N PRO A 65 -8.32 6.23 1.92
CA PRO A 65 -8.15 7.60 1.46
C PRO A 65 -6.80 8.19 1.89
N LEU A 66 -6.50 9.43 1.49
CA LEU A 66 -5.30 10.12 1.94
C LEU A 66 -5.28 10.32 3.47
N PRO A 67 -4.10 10.30 4.11
CA PRO A 67 -2.75 10.19 3.54
C PRO A 67 -2.24 8.74 3.53
N THR A 68 -2.93 7.82 2.86
CA THR A 68 -2.48 6.43 2.68
C THR A 68 -2.20 6.09 1.21
N GLY A 69 -1.78 4.86 0.93
CA GLY A 69 -1.32 4.38 -0.38
C GLY A 69 -2.44 4.17 -1.39
N GLY A 70 -3.71 4.28 -0.99
CA GLY A 70 -4.84 4.10 -1.90
C GLY A 70 -4.87 5.08 -3.07
N ALA A 71 -4.37 6.31 -2.89
CA ALA A 71 -4.25 7.29 -3.99
C ALA A 71 -3.24 6.83 -5.06
N VAL A 72 -2.14 6.19 -4.65
CA VAL A 72 -1.12 5.64 -5.55
C VAL A 72 -1.68 4.47 -6.34
N LEU A 73 -2.39 3.56 -5.64
CA LEU A 73 -3.12 2.45 -6.25
C LEU A 73 -4.11 2.97 -7.30
N ALA A 74 -4.96 3.93 -6.92
CA ALA A 74 -6.00 4.47 -7.80
C ALA A 74 -5.41 5.13 -9.05
N GLN A 75 -4.34 5.92 -8.90
CA GLN A 75 -3.66 6.56 -10.04
C GLN A 75 -3.09 5.51 -11.00
N ALA A 76 -2.41 4.48 -10.48
CA ALA A 76 -1.83 3.42 -11.29
C ALA A 76 -2.91 2.64 -12.06
N ILE A 77 -3.99 2.24 -11.36
CA ILE A 77 -5.11 1.51 -11.98
C ILE A 77 -5.78 2.36 -13.05
N LYS A 78 -6.18 3.61 -12.78
CA LYS A 78 -6.82 4.48 -13.81
C LYS A 78 -5.93 4.72 -15.03
N THR A 79 -4.61 4.80 -14.82
CA THR A 79 -3.66 4.96 -15.93
C THR A 79 -3.62 3.69 -16.80
N LEU A 80 -3.56 2.51 -16.18
CA LEU A 80 -3.48 1.21 -16.85
C LEU A 80 -4.80 0.72 -17.46
N ASP A 81 -5.95 1.11 -16.92
CA ASP A 81 -7.29 0.62 -17.32
C ASP A 81 -7.62 0.84 -18.80
N GLY A 82 -7.13 1.92 -19.41
CA GLY A 82 -7.36 2.15 -20.84
C GLY A 82 -6.34 1.52 -21.78
N LEU A 83 -5.40 0.71 -21.27
CA LEU A 83 -4.49 -0.07 -22.12
C LEU A 83 -5.14 -1.41 -22.49
N ASP A 84 -4.74 -1.97 -23.63
CA ASP A 84 -5.06 -3.35 -23.99
C ASP A 84 -4.20 -4.33 -23.17
N LEU A 85 -4.54 -4.48 -21.90
CA LEU A 85 -3.81 -5.31 -20.95
C LEU A 85 -3.78 -6.79 -21.35
N ALA A 86 -4.83 -7.30 -22.00
CA ALA A 86 -4.89 -8.67 -22.48
C ALA A 86 -3.86 -8.92 -23.59
N ARG A 87 -3.77 -8.02 -24.58
CA ARG A 87 -2.74 -8.08 -25.61
C ARG A 87 -1.35 -7.96 -25.01
N LEU A 88 -1.12 -6.97 -24.15
CA LEU A 88 0.19 -6.77 -23.49
C LEU A 88 0.60 -8.01 -22.69
N TRP A 89 -0.33 -8.63 -21.96
CA TRP A 89 -0.10 -9.84 -21.19
C TRP A 89 0.27 -11.03 -22.08
N SER A 90 -0.45 -11.20 -23.21
CA SER A 90 -0.14 -12.26 -24.19
C SER A 90 1.26 -12.10 -24.80
N GLU A 91 1.70 -10.85 -25.02
CA GLU A 91 3.02 -10.51 -25.51
C GLU A 91 4.11 -10.63 -24.42
N LYS A 92 3.69 -10.69 -23.14
CA LYS A 92 4.45 -10.77 -21.88
C LYS A 92 5.45 -9.64 -21.63
N LEU A 93 6.38 -9.41 -22.56
CA LEU A 93 7.47 -8.45 -22.41
C LEU A 93 6.96 -7.01 -22.24
N PRO A 94 6.01 -6.53 -23.07
CA PRO A 94 5.50 -5.17 -22.96
C PRO A 94 4.65 -4.93 -21.71
N TYR A 95 4.01 -5.98 -21.17
CA TYR A 95 3.17 -5.88 -19.96
C TYR A 95 3.97 -5.39 -18.76
N TYR A 96 5.08 -6.05 -18.42
CA TYR A 96 5.88 -5.67 -17.26
C TYR A 96 6.48 -4.27 -17.41
N HIS A 97 6.83 -3.88 -18.63
CA HIS A 97 7.31 -2.53 -18.90
C HIS A 97 6.21 -1.48 -18.71
N ALA A 98 4.99 -1.72 -19.21
CA ALA A 98 3.85 -0.84 -18.97
C ALA A 98 3.53 -0.69 -17.48
N VAL A 99 3.56 -1.80 -16.72
CA VAL A 99 3.35 -1.80 -15.26
C VAL A 99 4.46 -1.01 -14.54
N ALA A 100 5.72 -1.23 -14.91
CA ALA A 100 6.85 -0.48 -14.34
C ALA A 100 6.70 1.03 -14.58
N LEU A 101 6.39 1.43 -15.82
CA LEU A 101 6.18 2.84 -16.18
C LEU A 101 4.98 3.45 -15.44
N ALA A 102 3.88 2.72 -15.30
CA ALA A 102 2.70 3.18 -14.56
C ALA A 102 3.04 3.44 -13.09
N LEU A 103 3.69 2.48 -12.42
CA LEU A 103 4.13 2.64 -11.04
C LEU A 103 5.13 3.79 -10.88
N GLN A 104 6.12 3.90 -11.78
CA GLN A 104 7.09 5.00 -11.81
C GLN A 104 6.39 6.36 -11.98
N SER A 105 5.36 6.44 -12.82
CA SER A 105 4.67 7.70 -13.11
C SER A 105 4.01 8.32 -11.87
N THR A 106 3.57 7.50 -10.91
CA THR A 106 2.92 7.98 -9.68
C THR A 106 3.87 8.80 -8.79
N TRP A 107 5.17 8.56 -8.85
CA TRP A 107 6.15 9.16 -7.94
C TRP A 107 6.27 10.67 -8.08
N ALA A 108 6.17 11.19 -9.31
CA ALA A 108 6.19 12.62 -9.55
C ALA A 108 5.03 13.32 -8.83
N ASP A 109 3.84 12.73 -8.87
CA ASP A 109 2.66 13.29 -8.21
C ASP A 109 2.68 13.05 -6.70
N GLN A 110 3.10 11.86 -6.23
CA GLN A 110 3.27 11.58 -4.81
C GLN A 110 4.13 12.65 -4.12
N LEU A 111 5.30 12.95 -4.68
CA LEU A 111 6.26 13.86 -4.06
C LEU A 111 5.84 15.34 -4.13
N THR A 112 5.07 15.71 -5.14
CA THR A 112 4.75 17.13 -5.41
C THR A 112 3.32 17.52 -5.05
N ARG A 113 2.42 16.56 -4.80
CA ARG A 113 0.97 16.81 -4.68
C ARG A 113 0.26 16.02 -3.58
N LEU A 114 0.86 14.97 -3.02
CA LEU A 114 0.23 14.14 -1.99
C LEU A 114 0.83 14.40 -0.60
N GLY A 115 -0.04 14.42 0.40
CA GLY A 115 0.27 14.70 1.80
C GLY A 115 -0.96 14.55 2.67
N ASP A 116 -0.92 15.06 3.89
CA ASP A 116 -2.07 15.07 4.77
C ASP A 116 -3.16 16.05 4.26
N PRO A 117 -4.36 15.57 3.89
CA PRO A 117 -5.44 16.43 3.41
C PRO A 117 -5.96 17.42 4.46
N THR A 118 -5.75 17.18 5.76
CA THR A 118 -6.26 18.11 6.79
C THR A 118 -5.35 19.31 7.02
N GLU A 119 -4.10 19.22 6.59
CA GLU A 119 -3.07 20.24 6.84
C GLU A 119 -2.49 20.82 5.54
N THR A 120 -2.84 20.28 4.37
CA THR A 120 -2.26 20.68 3.09
C THR A 120 -3.28 20.56 1.96
N ALA A 121 -3.35 21.59 1.12
CA ALA A 121 -4.13 21.52 -0.12
C ALA A 121 -3.54 20.44 -1.04
N ILE A 122 -4.30 19.37 -1.25
CA ILE A 122 -3.93 18.24 -2.10
C ILE A 122 -4.62 18.34 -3.46
N ALA A 123 -4.00 17.79 -4.49
CA ALA A 123 -4.53 17.81 -5.86
C ALA A 123 -5.05 16.42 -6.29
N LEU A 124 -5.74 15.71 -5.40
CA LEU A 124 -6.19 14.33 -5.65
C LEU A 124 -7.08 14.23 -6.89
N ASP A 125 -8.09 15.10 -7.00
CA ASP A 125 -9.00 15.13 -8.17
C ASP A 125 -8.26 15.34 -9.48
N ARG A 126 -7.19 16.15 -9.46
CA ARG A 126 -6.36 16.39 -10.64
C ARG A 126 -5.53 15.16 -11.00
N ILE A 127 -4.95 14.48 -10.02
CA ILE A 127 -4.14 13.27 -10.23
C ILE A 127 -5.00 12.12 -10.76
N LEU A 128 -6.23 12.01 -10.24
CA LEU A 128 -7.19 10.98 -10.65
C LEU A 128 -8.06 11.40 -11.83
N SER A 129 -7.92 12.60 -12.36
CA SER A 129 -8.70 13.08 -13.51
C SER A 129 -8.45 12.25 -14.76
N ASP A 130 -9.47 12.16 -15.62
CA ASP A 130 -9.35 11.45 -16.90
C ASP A 130 -8.34 12.13 -17.83
N GLU A 131 -8.23 13.46 -17.79
CA GLU A 131 -7.21 14.22 -18.52
C GLU A 131 -5.79 13.77 -18.11
N HIS A 132 -5.51 13.77 -16.81
CA HIS A 132 -4.19 13.42 -16.30
C HIS A 132 -3.83 11.96 -16.60
N THR A 133 -4.75 11.04 -16.31
CA THR A 133 -4.51 9.59 -16.47
C THR A 133 -4.44 9.18 -17.93
N THR A 134 -5.23 9.79 -18.83
CA THR A 134 -5.11 9.59 -20.29
C THR A 134 -3.79 10.11 -20.83
N ARG A 135 -3.32 11.27 -20.37
CA ARG A 135 -2.00 11.79 -20.75
C ARG A 135 -0.87 10.86 -20.29
N MET A 136 -0.95 10.29 -19.09
CA MET A 136 0.04 9.31 -18.63
C MET A 136 -0.02 8.02 -19.42
N ARG A 137 -1.22 7.55 -19.76
CA ARG A 137 -1.43 6.38 -20.61
C ARG A 137 -0.74 6.53 -21.97
N HIS A 138 -0.99 7.62 -22.69
CA HIS A 138 -0.34 7.87 -23.98
C HIS A 138 1.17 7.94 -23.87
N ARG A 139 1.69 8.51 -22.78
CA ARG A 139 3.13 8.51 -22.51
C ARG A 139 3.66 7.08 -22.31
N ILE A 140 2.95 6.24 -21.57
CA ILE A 140 3.32 4.84 -21.36
C ILE A 140 3.29 4.06 -22.68
N GLU A 141 2.22 4.19 -23.48
CA GLU A 141 2.11 3.54 -24.79
C GLU A 141 3.29 3.91 -25.70
N HIS A 142 3.64 5.20 -25.74
CA HIS A 142 4.79 5.68 -26.50
C HIS A 142 6.10 5.07 -26.00
N LEU A 143 6.36 5.08 -24.69
CA LEU A 143 7.59 4.56 -24.10
C LEU A 143 7.73 3.03 -24.26
N VAL A 144 6.62 2.29 -24.17
CA VAL A 144 6.58 0.86 -24.47
C VAL A 144 6.93 0.63 -25.95
N HIS A 145 6.35 1.40 -26.87
CA HIS A 145 6.61 1.28 -28.31
C HIS A 145 8.05 1.61 -28.68
N THR A 146 8.65 2.64 -28.06
CA THR A 146 10.03 3.05 -28.33
C THR A 146 11.07 2.31 -27.50
N ALA A 147 10.65 1.36 -26.64
CA ALA A 147 11.53 0.65 -25.71
C ALA A 147 12.37 1.61 -24.84
N SER A 148 11.72 2.61 -24.24
CA SER A 148 12.34 3.70 -23.46
C SER A 148 11.87 3.71 -22.00
N VAL A 149 12.73 4.20 -21.10
CA VAL A 149 12.41 4.31 -19.66
C VAL A 149 11.83 5.67 -19.25
N LEU A 150 11.11 5.67 -18.13
CA LEU A 150 10.76 6.88 -17.40
C LEU A 150 11.81 7.13 -16.30
N HIS A 151 12.43 8.31 -16.31
CA HIS A 151 13.30 8.74 -15.22
C HIS A 151 12.46 9.42 -14.14
N GLY A 152 12.41 8.81 -12.96
CA GLY A 152 11.86 9.41 -11.76
C GLY A 152 12.95 9.76 -10.75
N PRO A 153 12.54 10.34 -9.61
CA PRO A 153 13.46 10.73 -8.55
C PRO A 153 14.06 9.50 -7.87
N GLU A 154 15.30 9.62 -7.40
CA GLU A 154 15.89 8.64 -6.50
C GLU A 154 15.30 8.80 -5.11
N VAL A 155 14.46 7.85 -4.71
CA VAL A 155 13.90 7.79 -3.37
C VAL A 155 14.47 6.57 -2.66
N ILE A 156 14.93 6.76 -1.43
CA ILE A 156 15.39 5.64 -0.59
C ILE A 156 14.14 4.82 -0.18
N GLY A 157 14.17 3.53 -0.50
CA GLY A 157 13.16 2.59 -0.04
C GLY A 157 13.17 2.45 1.48
N LEU A 158 11.99 2.31 2.08
CA LEU A 158 11.84 2.05 3.51
C LEU A 158 11.35 0.61 3.72
N PRO A 159 12.04 -0.20 4.54
CA PRO A 159 11.61 -1.57 4.85
C PRO A 159 10.28 -1.57 5.61
N GLY A 160 9.57 -2.69 5.58
CA GLY A 160 8.25 -2.83 6.19
C GLY A 160 8.27 -3.54 7.54
N GLY A 161 7.44 -3.06 8.47
CA GLY A 161 7.00 -3.76 9.69
C GLY A 161 5.47 -3.79 9.72
N THR A 162 4.87 -4.37 8.68
CA THR A 162 3.43 -4.31 8.41
C THR A 162 2.83 -5.70 8.49
N VAL A 163 1.64 -5.79 9.09
CA VAL A 163 0.77 -6.97 9.03
C VAL A 163 -0.52 -6.60 8.30
N HIS A 164 -1.08 -7.56 7.58
CA HIS A 164 -2.39 -7.44 6.97
C HIS A 164 -3.30 -8.57 7.45
N ILE A 165 -4.56 -8.25 7.71
CA ILE A 165 -5.58 -9.20 8.15
C ILE A 165 -6.84 -8.94 7.31
N ALA A 166 -7.39 -9.99 6.70
CA ALA A 166 -8.68 -9.96 6.03
C ALA A 166 -9.61 -10.97 6.74
N VAL A 167 -10.78 -10.52 7.18
CA VAL A 167 -11.73 -11.35 7.92
C VAL A 167 -13.15 -11.17 7.38
N ALA A 168 -13.94 -12.22 7.51
CA ALA A 168 -15.38 -12.20 7.32
C ALA A 168 -16.06 -12.94 8.46
N ASP A 169 -17.33 -12.66 8.70
CA ASP A 169 -18.17 -13.42 9.63
C ASP A 169 -19.47 -13.94 8.97
N PRO A 170 -20.21 -14.84 9.64
CA PRO A 170 -21.47 -15.38 9.12
C PRO A 170 -22.59 -14.36 8.96
N GLU A 171 -22.49 -13.19 9.59
CA GLU A 171 -23.46 -12.09 9.46
C GLU A 171 -23.21 -11.26 8.19
N GLY A 172 -22.11 -11.54 7.47
CA GLY A 172 -21.72 -10.84 6.26
C GLY A 172 -20.84 -9.63 6.49
N ASN A 173 -20.35 -9.41 7.72
CA ASN A 173 -19.38 -8.36 7.98
C ASN A 173 -18.03 -8.73 7.37
N LEU A 174 -17.32 -7.71 6.87
CA LEU A 174 -16.05 -7.84 6.17
C LEU A 174 -15.09 -6.77 6.68
N ALA A 175 -13.85 -7.14 6.99
CA ALA A 175 -12.84 -6.16 7.37
C ALA A 175 -11.45 -6.51 6.80
N ALA A 176 -10.83 -5.51 6.16
CA ALA A 176 -9.44 -5.54 5.73
C ALA A 176 -8.64 -4.53 6.57
N LEU A 177 -7.69 -5.04 7.35
CA LEU A 177 -6.92 -4.28 8.33
C LEU A 177 -5.44 -4.32 7.92
N THR A 178 -4.84 -3.15 7.73
CA THR A 178 -3.38 -3.04 7.52
C THR A 178 -2.77 -2.25 8.65
N LEU A 179 -1.98 -2.92 9.49
CA LEU A 179 -1.37 -2.32 10.67
C LEU A 179 0.15 -2.27 10.48
N THR A 180 0.79 -1.15 10.82
CA THR A 180 2.22 -0.98 10.57
C THR A 180 2.94 -0.26 11.68
N HIS A 181 4.15 -0.72 11.98
CA HIS A 181 5.13 0.02 12.75
C HIS A 181 6.06 0.87 11.85
N GLY A 182 5.86 0.89 10.54
CA GLY A 182 6.80 1.48 9.59
C GLY A 182 7.88 0.48 9.21
N ASN A 183 8.97 0.43 9.98
CA ASN A 183 10.07 -0.54 9.81
C ASN A 183 9.84 -1.79 10.68
N PRO A 184 10.59 -2.90 10.45
CA PRO A 184 10.71 -3.96 11.44
C PRO A 184 11.10 -3.38 12.81
N PHE A 185 10.36 -3.73 13.87
CA PHE A 185 10.49 -3.17 15.22
C PHE A 185 10.27 -1.64 15.35
N GLY A 186 9.71 -1.01 14.31
CA GLY A 186 9.37 0.41 14.30
C GLY A 186 10.57 1.33 14.39
N SER A 187 10.63 2.12 15.46
CA SER A 187 11.77 2.99 15.77
C SER A 187 12.92 2.25 16.47
N GLY A 188 12.71 1.00 16.90
CA GLY A 188 13.62 0.28 17.78
C GLY A 188 13.49 0.66 19.26
N LEU A 189 12.70 1.69 19.60
CA LEU A 189 12.43 2.07 20.99
C LEU A 189 11.38 1.14 21.60
N SER A 190 11.73 0.51 22.72
CA SER A 190 10.86 -0.33 23.52
C SER A 190 10.62 0.32 24.87
N VAL A 191 9.38 0.74 25.13
CA VAL A 191 9.00 1.39 26.40
C VAL A 191 9.25 0.44 27.59
N PRO A 192 10.09 0.83 28.57
CA PRO A 192 10.35 0.03 29.77
C PRO A 192 9.05 -0.32 30.52
N GLY A 193 9.03 -1.46 31.22
CA GLY A 193 7.86 -1.88 32.00
C GLY A 193 6.71 -2.47 31.17
N GLY A 194 6.37 -1.84 30.03
CA GLY A 194 5.30 -2.25 29.11
C GLY A 194 5.75 -3.11 27.93
N GLY A 195 6.98 -2.93 27.44
CA GLY A 195 7.53 -3.67 26.29
C GLY A 195 6.87 -3.31 24.95
N THR A 196 6.30 -2.11 24.86
CA THR A 196 5.67 -1.59 23.63
C THR A 196 6.73 -1.03 22.71
N LEU A 197 6.67 -1.43 21.44
CA LEU A 197 7.52 -0.88 20.40
C LEU A 197 6.90 0.40 19.84
N VAL A 198 7.66 1.49 19.86
CA VAL A 198 7.22 2.76 19.29
C VAL A 198 7.35 2.70 17.77
N ALA A 199 6.27 3.04 17.05
CA ALA A 199 6.26 3.03 15.60
C ALA A 199 7.31 4.00 15.00
N GLY A 200 7.95 3.59 13.90
CA GLY A 200 8.86 4.40 13.08
C GLY A 200 8.16 5.17 11.95
N GLY A 201 6.84 5.35 12.04
CA GLY A 201 6.02 5.89 10.96
C GLY A 201 6.40 7.32 10.51
N MET A 202 7.00 8.12 11.39
CA MET A 202 7.51 9.46 11.04
C MET A 202 8.58 9.43 9.94
N GLY A 203 9.23 8.27 9.71
CA GLY A 203 10.17 8.09 8.60
C GLY A 203 9.56 8.21 7.20
N TYR A 204 8.22 8.12 7.08
CA TYR A 204 7.51 8.31 5.81
C TYR A 204 7.33 9.78 5.39
N PHE A 205 7.68 10.75 6.25
CA PHE A 205 7.74 12.13 5.82
C PHE A 205 8.93 12.39 4.88
N GLU A 206 8.74 13.31 3.96
CA GLU A 206 9.80 13.87 3.15
C GLU A 206 10.73 14.73 4.02
N ARG A 207 12.04 14.47 3.93
CA ARG A 207 13.06 15.24 4.65
C ARG A 207 13.17 16.68 4.14
N ALA A 208 12.95 16.87 2.85
CA ALA A 208 12.99 18.20 2.23
C ALA A 208 11.78 19.03 2.72
N PRO A 209 11.99 20.26 3.21
CA PRO A 209 10.89 21.13 3.64
C PRO A 209 10.09 21.66 2.44
N GLY A 210 8.87 22.15 2.70
CA GLY A 210 8.03 22.82 1.70
C GLY A 210 7.30 21.90 0.70
N ARG A 211 7.39 20.57 0.86
CA ARG A 211 6.63 19.59 0.08
C ARG A 211 5.31 19.25 0.78
N PRO A 212 4.29 18.78 0.03
CA PRO A 212 3.04 18.36 0.63
C PRO A 212 3.15 17.25 1.66
N ASN A 213 4.17 16.38 1.58
CA ASN A 213 4.47 15.37 2.61
C ASN A 213 5.72 15.70 3.45
N SER A 214 6.13 16.97 3.58
CA SER A 214 7.16 17.36 4.55
C SER A 214 6.64 17.24 5.98
N VAL A 215 7.56 17.02 6.93
CA VAL A 215 7.28 17.04 8.38
C VAL A 215 6.57 18.33 8.77
N GLY A 216 5.51 18.21 9.58
CA GLY A 216 4.78 19.33 10.15
C GLY A 216 4.02 18.91 11.42
N PRO A 217 3.69 19.85 12.31
CA PRO A 217 2.94 19.56 13.52
C PRO A 217 1.55 19.01 13.18
N ARG A 218 1.08 18.02 13.94
CA ARG A 218 -0.24 17.35 13.79
C ARG A 218 -0.51 16.68 12.43
N LYS A 219 0.45 16.75 11.53
CA LYS A 219 0.37 16.15 10.21
C LYS A 219 0.59 14.65 10.30
N ARG A 220 -0.09 13.90 9.45
CA ARG A 220 0.10 12.46 9.27
C ARG A 220 0.96 12.22 8.03
N PRO A 221 2.00 11.37 8.10
CA PRO A 221 2.81 11.07 6.93
C PRO A 221 2.03 10.22 5.92
N LEU A 222 2.45 10.27 4.66
CA LEU A 222 1.91 9.44 3.59
C LEU A 222 2.30 7.96 3.78
N TYR A 223 1.40 7.17 4.39
CA TYR A 223 1.61 5.74 4.62
C TYR A 223 1.37 4.94 3.33
N PRO A 224 2.11 3.85 3.06
CA PRO A 224 1.93 3.04 1.85
C PRO A 224 0.77 2.03 1.92
N ALA A 225 0.09 1.93 3.07
CA ALA A 225 -1.00 0.98 3.27
C ALA A 225 -2.17 1.25 2.31
N CYS A 226 -2.74 0.20 1.74
CA CYS A 226 -3.88 0.26 0.83
C CYS A 226 -4.78 -0.98 1.00
N PRO A 227 -5.38 -1.20 2.20
CA PRO A 227 -6.43 -2.19 2.34
C PRO A 227 -7.54 -1.89 1.32
N THR A 228 -7.98 -2.93 0.62
CA THR A 228 -8.78 -2.80 -0.58
C THR A 228 -9.94 -3.79 -0.56
N LEU A 229 -11.12 -3.31 -0.91
CA LEU A 229 -12.32 -4.09 -1.15
C LEU A 229 -12.69 -3.99 -2.63
N VAL A 230 -12.89 -5.12 -3.28
CA VAL A 230 -13.38 -5.20 -4.66
C VAL A 230 -14.84 -5.64 -4.64
N MET A 231 -15.67 -4.81 -5.23
CA MET A 231 -17.09 -5.04 -5.45
C MET A 231 -17.32 -5.37 -6.92
N LYS A 232 -18.34 -6.19 -7.18
CA LYS A 232 -18.96 -6.29 -8.50
C LYS A 232 -20.45 -6.05 -8.29
N GLU A 233 -20.94 -4.96 -8.88
CA GLU A 233 -22.26 -4.41 -8.50
C GLU A 233 -22.31 -4.22 -6.98
N GLU A 234 -23.34 -4.71 -6.30
CA GLU A 234 -23.51 -4.60 -4.84
C GLU A 234 -22.87 -5.78 -4.07
N CYS A 235 -22.15 -6.68 -4.75
CA CYS A 235 -21.58 -7.88 -4.14
C CYS A 235 -20.10 -7.67 -3.78
N PRO A 236 -19.70 -7.79 -2.50
CA PRO A 236 -18.30 -7.81 -2.11
C PRO A 236 -17.66 -9.13 -2.53
N LEU A 237 -16.66 -9.07 -3.40
CA LEU A 237 -16.00 -10.26 -3.95
C LEU A 237 -14.65 -10.55 -3.32
N LEU A 238 -13.88 -9.52 -2.97
CA LEU A 238 -12.50 -9.68 -2.55
C LEU A 238 -12.09 -8.61 -1.56
N LEU A 239 -11.64 -9.03 -0.38
CA LEU A 239 -10.76 -8.21 0.47
C LEU A 239 -9.32 -8.51 0.11
N LEU A 240 -8.49 -7.48 0.02
CA LEU A 240 -7.10 -7.58 -0.38
C LEU A 240 -6.26 -6.51 0.33
N GLY A 241 -5.06 -6.88 0.73
CA GLY A 241 -4.03 -5.90 1.06
C GLY A 241 -2.66 -6.56 1.15
N GLY A 242 -1.65 -5.71 1.37
CA GLY A 242 -0.27 -6.12 1.25
C GLY A 242 0.64 -5.68 2.39
N ILE A 243 1.71 -6.43 2.55
CA ILE A 243 2.85 -6.14 3.44
C ILE A 243 4.10 -5.84 2.59
N GLY A 244 5.16 -5.34 3.24
CA GLY A 244 6.43 -5.01 2.57
C GLY A 244 6.65 -3.51 2.31
N GLY A 245 6.09 -2.63 3.15
CA GLY A 245 6.27 -1.18 3.04
C GLY A 245 5.64 -0.63 1.76
N ARG A 246 6.37 0.18 1.01
CA ARG A 246 5.91 0.77 -0.27
C ARG A 246 5.60 -0.25 -1.35
N LYS A 247 6.17 -1.45 -1.25
CA LYS A 247 5.90 -2.56 -2.18
C LYS A 247 4.46 -3.04 -2.15
N ALA A 248 3.77 -2.87 -1.02
CA ALA A 248 2.39 -3.30 -0.85
C ALA A 248 1.45 -2.70 -1.91
N ALA A 249 1.56 -1.40 -2.20
CA ALA A 249 0.74 -0.75 -3.22
C ALA A 249 1.01 -1.31 -4.62
N SER A 250 2.28 -1.51 -5.00
CA SER A 250 2.64 -2.15 -6.27
C SER A 250 2.10 -3.58 -6.37
N ALA A 251 2.14 -4.32 -5.27
CA ALA A 251 1.64 -5.69 -5.21
C ALA A 251 0.12 -5.74 -5.41
N VAL A 252 -0.63 -4.90 -4.69
CA VAL A 252 -2.09 -4.82 -4.80
C VAL A 252 -2.50 -4.39 -6.21
N VAL A 253 -1.84 -3.40 -6.82
CA VAL A 253 -2.10 -3.00 -8.21
C VAL A 253 -1.97 -4.19 -9.15
N GLN A 254 -0.85 -4.92 -9.13
CA GLN A 254 -0.63 -6.05 -10.03
C GLN A 254 -1.63 -7.19 -9.81
N ALA A 255 -1.99 -7.49 -8.55
CA ALA A 255 -3.02 -8.48 -8.24
C ALA A 255 -4.39 -8.08 -8.80
N LEU A 256 -4.76 -6.79 -8.71
CA LEU A 256 -5.99 -6.27 -9.33
C LEU A 256 -5.94 -6.37 -10.86
N LEU A 257 -4.81 -6.08 -11.50
CA LEU A 257 -4.66 -6.27 -12.95
C LEU A 257 -4.88 -7.74 -13.35
N HIS A 258 -4.27 -8.69 -12.64
CA HIS A 258 -4.41 -10.11 -12.91
C HIS A 258 -5.86 -10.60 -12.69
N TYR A 259 -6.48 -10.20 -11.59
CA TYR A 259 -7.83 -10.64 -11.21
C TYR A 259 -8.92 -9.93 -12.01
N CYS A 260 -8.97 -8.60 -11.98
CA CYS A 260 -10.06 -7.83 -12.56
C CYS A 260 -9.96 -7.72 -14.09
N ALA A 261 -8.76 -7.41 -14.62
CA ALA A 261 -8.59 -7.18 -16.06
C ALA A 261 -8.25 -8.46 -16.84
N LEU A 262 -7.35 -9.30 -16.32
CA LEU A 262 -6.93 -10.54 -16.99
C LEU A 262 -7.76 -11.77 -16.58
N ARG A 263 -8.66 -11.62 -15.61
CA ARG A 263 -9.63 -12.64 -15.20
C ARG A 263 -9.00 -13.95 -14.72
N HIS A 264 -7.79 -13.88 -14.19
CA HIS A 264 -7.16 -15.02 -13.54
C HIS A 264 -7.86 -15.33 -12.21
N PRO A 265 -7.84 -16.60 -11.77
CA PRO A 265 -8.20 -16.97 -10.40
C PRO A 265 -7.44 -16.13 -9.36
N VAL A 266 -8.02 -15.95 -8.17
CA VAL A 266 -7.44 -15.09 -7.12
C VAL A 266 -6.10 -15.63 -6.60
N ASP A 267 -6.00 -16.94 -6.44
CA ASP A 267 -4.80 -17.66 -6.04
C ASP A 267 -3.66 -17.44 -7.04
N ASP A 268 -3.95 -17.62 -8.33
CA ASP A 268 -2.99 -17.31 -9.40
C ASP A 268 -2.59 -15.82 -9.40
N SER A 269 -3.57 -14.93 -9.27
CA SER A 269 -3.37 -13.47 -9.32
C SER A 269 -2.40 -12.98 -8.25
N LEU A 270 -2.42 -13.59 -7.06
CA LEU A 270 -1.51 -13.30 -5.95
C LEU A 270 -0.14 -13.97 -6.12
N CYS A 271 -0.09 -15.17 -6.71
CA CYS A 271 1.14 -15.93 -6.89
C CYS A 271 2.01 -15.45 -8.05
N LEU A 272 1.43 -14.84 -9.09
CA LEU A 272 2.16 -14.40 -10.27
C LEU A 272 3.35 -13.49 -9.92
N PRO A 273 4.48 -13.59 -10.64
CA PRO A 273 5.65 -12.74 -10.41
C PRO A 273 5.35 -11.26 -10.62
N ARG A 274 5.87 -10.42 -9.72
CA ARG A 274 5.63 -8.97 -9.68
C ARG A 274 6.94 -8.19 -9.72
N LEU A 275 6.80 -6.90 -9.98
CA LEU A 275 7.86 -5.91 -9.86
C LEU A 275 7.44 -4.72 -8.97
N HIS A 276 8.43 -4.00 -8.46
CA HIS A 276 8.25 -2.77 -7.70
C HIS A 276 9.34 -1.76 -8.05
N THR A 277 9.02 -0.48 -7.89
CA THR A 277 9.92 0.66 -8.12
C THR A 277 9.63 1.77 -7.11
N ASP A 278 10.70 2.37 -6.58
CA ASP A 278 10.65 3.61 -5.80
C ASP A 278 10.74 4.87 -6.69
N GLY A 279 10.48 4.72 -7.99
CA GLY A 279 10.49 5.80 -8.99
C GLY A 279 11.79 5.88 -9.79
N SER A 280 12.84 5.20 -9.35
CA SER A 280 14.12 5.08 -10.06
C SER A 280 14.07 4.03 -11.17
N LEU A 281 15.18 3.88 -11.90
CA LEU A 281 15.37 2.81 -12.90
C LEU A 281 15.66 1.43 -12.27
N THR A 282 15.83 1.37 -10.94
CA THR A 282 15.98 0.11 -10.24
C THR A 282 14.61 -0.50 -9.97
N LEU A 283 14.42 -1.73 -10.45
CA LEU A 283 13.22 -2.53 -10.22
C LEU A 283 13.56 -3.68 -9.27
N CYS A 284 12.85 -3.76 -8.16
CA CYS A 284 12.78 -4.97 -7.36
C CYS A 284 11.87 -5.95 -8.09
N VAL A 285 12.37 -7.13 -8.46
CA VAL A 285 11.63 -8.15 -9.20
C VAL A 285 11.62 -9.47 -8.45
N ASP A 286 10.47 -10.14 -8.46
CA ASP A 286 10.37 -11.47 -7.87
C ASP A 286 11.25 -12.50 -8.61
N PRO A 287 11.85 -13.48 -7.91
CA PRO A 287 12.69 -14.50 -8.53
C PRO A 287 12.01 -15.30 -9.65
N GLY A 288 10.69 -15.41 -9.61
CA GLY A 288 9.88 -16.12 -10.61
C GLY A 288 9.63 -15.36 -11.90
N LEU A 289 10.11 -14.11 -12.05
CA LEU A 289 9.88 -13.31 -13.25
C LEU A 289 10.42 -14.05 -14.50
N PRO A 290 9.64 -14.24 -15.57
CA PRO A 290 10.10 -14.96 -16.75
C PRO A 290 11.41 -14.37 -17.31
N ARG A 291 12.38 -15.22 -17.64
CA ARG A 291 13.67 -14.78 -18.21
C ARG A 291 13.52 -13.83 -19.39
N PRO A 292 12.66 -14.11 -20.39
CA PRO A 292 12.46 -13.18 -21.50
C PRO A 292 12.03 -11.78 -21.04
N ALA A 293 11.15 -11.68 -20.04
CA ALA A 293 10.71 -10.39 -19.50
C ALA A 293 11.85 -9.66 -18.77
N SER A 294 12.64 -10.38 -17.98
CA SER A 294 13.82 -9.82 -17.31
C SER A 294 14.85 -9.30 -18.31
N ASP A 295 15.11 -10.05 -19.38
CA ASP A 295 16.09 -9.68 -20.41
C ASP A 295 15.61 -8.46 -21.21
N TYR A 296 14.32 -8.41 -21.54
CA TYR A 296 13.70 -7.25 -22.17
C TYR A 296 13.82 -5.99 -21.31
N LEU A 297 13.48 -6.07 -20.02
CA LEU A 297 13.57 -4.90 -19.12
C LEU A 297 15.02 -4.40 -18.99
N ARG A 298 16.01 -5.30 -18.91
CA ARG A 298 17.43 -4.91 -18.92
C ARG A 298 17.83 -4.24 -20.23
N ALA A 299 17.39 -4.76 -21.37
CA ALA A 299 17.68 -4.18 -22.68
C ALA A 299 17.08 -2.78 -22.87
N VAL A 300 15.90 -2.53 -22.29
CA VAL A 300 15.26 -1.20 -22.25
C VAL A 300 16.03 -0.20 -21.38
N GLY A 301 16.78 -0.67 -20.37
CA GLY A 301 17.64 0.15 -19.52
C GLY A 301 17.35 0.07 -18.02
N TYR A 302 16.51 -0.86 -17.57
CA TYR A 302 16.24 -1.06 -16.14
C TYR A 302 17.36 -1.84 -15.45
N LEU A 303 17.62 -1.50 -14.18
CA LEU A 303 18.45 -2.28 -13.28
C LEU A 303 17.55 -3.21 -12.47
N LEU A 304 17.75 -4.52 -12.58
CA LEU A 304 16.90 -5.50 -11.90
C LEU A 304 17.58 -6.06 -10.66
N GLU A 305 16.95 -5.88 -9.52
CA GLU A 305 17.34 -6.46 -8.24
C GLU A 305 16.35 -7.57 -7.87
N SER A 306 16.87 -8.76 -7.59
CA SER A 306 16.01 -9.87 -7.16
C SER A 306 15.59 -9.65 -5.70
N GLY A 307 14.29 -9.75 -5.43
CA GLY A 307 13.74 -9.65 -4.09
C GLY A 307 12.22 -9.81 -4.10
N GLU A 308 11.60 -9.82 -2.93
CA GLU A 308 10.14 -9.94 -2.82
C GLU A 308 9.48 -8.59 -3.12
N ALA A 309 8.65 -8.54 -4.16
CA ALA A 309 7.88 -7.37 -4.58
C ALA A 309 6.57 -7.24 -3.78
N GLY A 310 6.69 -7.26 -2.44
CA GLY A 310 5.58 -7.29 -1.50
C GLY A 310 4.92 -8.66 -1.39
N ALA A 311 4.08 -8.86 -0.38
CA ALA A 311 3.29 -10.06 -0.20
C ALA A 311 1.85 -9.71 0.17
N LEU A 312 0.89 -10.53 -0.27
CA LEU A 312 -0.53 -10.23 -0.21
C LEU A 312 -1.30 -11.23 0.66
N PHE A 313 -2.42 -10.75 1.19
CA PHE A 313 -3.40 -11.54 1.91
C PHE A 313 -4.77 -11.17 1.38
N ALA A 314 -5.57 -12.17 1.07
CA ALA A 314 -6.88 -11.98 0.49
C ALA A 314 -7.94 -12.87 1.11
N LEU A 315 -9.18 -12.39 1.07
CA LEU A 315 -10.37 -13.16 1.39
C LEU A 315 -11.36 -12.97 0.25
N MET A 316 -11.59 -14.04 -0.51
CA MET A 316 -12.52 -14.04 -1.63
C MET A 316 -13.88 -14.57 -1.17
N ARG A 317 -14.96 -13.94 -1.61
CA ARG A 317 -16.33 -14.43 -1.45
C ARG A 317 -16.81 -15.00 -2.78
N ASP A 318 -17.22 -16.26 -2.77
CA ASP A 318 -17.94 -16.85 -3.89
C ASP A 318 -19.37 -16.28 -3.92
N PRO A 319 -19.80 -15.62 -5.01
CA PRO A 319 -21.09 -14.94 -5.05
C PRO A 319 -22.29 -15.88 -5.08
N ASP A 320 -22.12 -17.11 -5.58
CA ASP A 320 -23.21 -18.07 -5.77
C ASP A 320 -23.49 -18.87 -4.49
N SER A 321 -22.42 -19.33 -3.83
CA SER A 321 -22.48 -20.12 -2.59
C SER A 321 -22.39 -19.26 -1.32
N GLY A 322 -21.86 -18.04 -1.42
CA GLY A 322 -21.56 -17.19 -0.27
C GLY A 322 -20.34 -17.64 0.55
N LEU A 323 -19.65 -18.70 0.13
CA LEU A 323 -18.49 -19.24 0.84
C LEU A 323 -17.28 -18.30 0.73
N PHE A 324 -16.49 -18.26 1.79
CA PHE A 324 -15.25 -17.48 1.83
C PHE A 324 -14.03 -18.38 1.64
N THR A 325 -13.09 -17.94 0.81
CA THR A 325 -11.80 -18.58 0.59
C THR A 325 -10.69 -17.60 0.96
N GLY A 326 -9.92 -17.94 2.00
CA GLY A 326 -8.71 -17.20 2.36
C GLY A 326 -7.54 -17.60 1.46
N VAL A 327 -6.79 -16.61 0.97
CA VAL A 327 -5.64 -16.80 0.09
C VAL A 327 -4.45 -16.07 0.67
N VAL A 328 -3.34 -16.80 0.82
CA VAL A 328 -2.07 -16.28 1.34
C VAL A 328 -1.05 -16.33 0.22
N ASP A 329 -0.40 -15.20 -0.04
CA ASP A 329 0.68 -15.12 -1.01
C ASP A 329 1.86 -16.01 -0.60
N PRO A 330 2.47 -16.79 -1.51
CA PRO A 330 3.59 -17.69 -1.21
C PRO A 330 4.85 -16.97 -0.69
N ARG A 331 4.95 -15.64 -0.89
CA ARG A 331 6.03 -14.82 -0.33
C ARG A 331 5.84 -14.48 1.15
N ALA A 332 4.63 -14.64 1.68
CA ALA A 332 4.34 -14.33 3.08
C ALA A 332 4.46 -15.56 3.97
N THR A 333 4.93 -15.35 5.20
CA THR A 333 4.64 -16.26 6.29
C THR A 333 3.28 -15.89 6.90
N GLY A 334 2.25 -16.68 6.59
CA GLY A 334 0.88 -16.41 7.00
C GLY A 334 -0.01 -17.66 6.90
N LEU A 335 -1.27 -17.53 7.33
CA LEU A 335 -2.24 -18.63 7.29
C LEU A 335 -3.63 -18.11 6.95
N ALA A 336 -4.41 -18.98 6.29
CA ALA A 336 -5.84 -18.82 6.10
C ALA A 336 -6.55 -19.93 6.87
N VAL A 337 -7.57 -19.56 7.65
CA VAL A 337 -8.37 -20.49 8.47
C VAL A 337 -9.84 -20.17 8.23
N GLY A 338 -10.61 -21.19 7.87
CA GLY A 338 -12.06 -21.14 7.82
C GLY A 338 -12.68 -21.69 9.11
N ILE A 339 -13.90 -21.25 9.40
CA ILE A 339 -14.73 -21.70 10.53
C ILE A 339 -15.98 -22.37 9.96
#